data_AF-A0A5C6G907-F1
#
_entry.id   AF-A0A5C6G907-F1
#
_cell.length_a   1.000
_cell.length_b   1.000
_cell.length_c   1.000
_cell.angle_alpha   90.00
_cell.angle_beta   90.00
_cell.angle_gamma   90.00
#
_symmetry.space_group_name_H-M   'P 1'
#
loop_
_entity.id
_entity.type
_entity.pdbx_description
1 polymer ?
#
loop_
_entity_poly.entity_id
_entity_poly.type
_entity_poly.pdbx_seq_one_letter_code
_entity_poly.pdbx_strand_id
1 'polypeptide(L)'
;MTDNSGPSFNASSVDLSSTPLVDIICYLNNSGNAYDDRLGLHIASIFVILVVSTAVTFFPVLATRTRRLKIPLSVYLFARYFGAGVIIATAFVHLLDPAYGSIGPASCVGMTGGWSTYSWPPAIALSSAMIIFLLDFLAEYFVEKRYGLVHAAVENIITDAPGADGNGTHTAYASHKHLHSADQDEQEKSVVYAPGKNNDAKIDRDLEELTHLTGDSEDIHRAFQSQISAFLVLEFGVIFHSVIIGLNLGVAGGDDFNTLFPVLVFHQSFEGLGIGARLSVIPIPTKWRWLPWALCLAYGLTTPISIAIGLGLHNTYNGSSYTANVVSGVLDAISAGILIYTGLVEMLARDFLFNPNRTDNKKRLALMLVSLYLGCGIMALIGRWA
;
A
#
# COMPACT_ATOMS: atom_id res chain seq x y z
N MET A 1 18.08 6.20 -37.49
CA MET A 1 17.30 7.18 -36.70
C MET A 1 16.21 7.71 -37.61
N THR A 2 15.11 6.98 -37.73
CA THR A 2 13.91 7.43 -38.43
C THR A 2 13.05 8.15 -37.41
N ASP A 3 12.86 9.43 -37.63
CA ASP A 3 12.01 10.33 -36.87
C ASP A 3 10.56 9.79 -36.93
N ASN A 4 10.06 9.29 -35.80
CA ASN A 4 8.77 8.60 -35.69
C ASN A 4 7.69 9.56 -35.18
N SER A 5 7.77 10.82 -35.60
CA SER A 5 6.78 11.86 -35.36
C SER A 5 5.78 11.89 -36.51
N GLY A 6 4.95 10.84 -36.60
CA GLY A 6 3.76 10.88 -37.45
C GLY A 6 2.83 12.04 -37.02
N PRO A 7 2.02 12.60 -37.93
CA PRO A 7 1.06 13.65 -37.58
C PRO A 7 0.16 13.17 -36.44
N SER A 8 -0.05 14.03 -35.45
CA SER A 8 -0.97 13.77 -34.34
C SER A 8 -2.32 13.30 -34.88
N PHE A 9 -2.81 12.14 -34.42
CA PHE A 9 -4.08 11.57 -34.83
C PHE A 9 -5.20 12.62 -34.73
N ASN A 10 -5.88 12.89 -35.86
CA ASN A 10 -6.99 13.82 -35.91
C ASN A 10 -8.31 13.07 -36.12
N ALA A 11 -9.09 12.95 -35.04
CA ALA A 11 -10.38 12.28 -35.04
C ALA A 11 -11.43 12.95 -35.96
N SER A 12 -11.28 14.24 -36.26
CA SER A 12 -12.20 14.97 -37.13
C SER A 12 -11.90 14.77 -38.62
N SER A 13 -10.76 14.16 -38.96
CA SER A 13 -10.33 13.89 -40.34
C SER A 13 -9.66 12.51 -40.42
N VAL A 14 -10.42 11.45 -40.17
CA VAL A 14 -9.93 10.06 -40.24
C VAL A 14 -10.05 9.55 -41.67
N ASP A 15 -8.91 9.23 -42.29
CA ASP A 15 -8.87 8.46 -43.53
C ASP A 15 -8.70 6.97 -43.20
N LEU A 16 -9.76 6.20 -43.42
CA LEU A 16 -9.80 4.76 -43.12
C LEU A 16 -8.80 3.93 -43.93
N SER A 17 -8.20 4.49 -44.99
CA SER A 17 -7.21 3.81 -45.82
C SER A 17 -5.77 4.01 -45.37
N SER A 18 -5.48 5.07 -44.60
CA SER A 18 -4.13 5.45 -44.18
C SER A 18 -3.95 5.55 -42.66
N THR A 19 -5.03 5.68 -41.90
CA THR A 19 -4.97 5.81 -40.44
C THR A 19 -4.80 4.45 -39.77
N PRO A 20 -3.84 4.28 -38.85
CA PRO A 20 -3.66 3.01 -38.14
C PRO A 20 -4.93 2.62 -37.36
N LEU A 21 -5.34 1.36 -37.49
CA LEU A 21 -6.50 0.80 -36.78
C LEU A 21 -6.38 0.97 -35.25
N VAL A 22 -5.15 0.91 -34.73
CA VAL A 22 -4.86 1.11 -33.30
C VAL A 22 -5.29 2.48 -32.81
N ASP A 23 -5.00 3.54 -33.56
CA ASP A 23 -5.33 4.91 -33.15
C ASP A 23 -6.83 5.14 -33.16
N ILE A 24 -7.53 4.55 -34.15
CA ILE A 24 -9.01 4.60 -34.24
C ILE A 24 -9.64 3.89 -33.04
N ILE A 25 -9.21 2.66 -32.73
CA ILE A 25 -9.76 1.88 -31.63
C ILE A 25 -9.43 2.53 -30.28
N CYS A 26 -8.21 3.04 -30.10
CA CYS A 26 -7.80 3.74 -28.87
C CYS A 26 -8.56 5.04 -28.64
N TYR A 27 -8.87 5.76 -29.72
CA TYR A 27 -9.70 6.95 -29.63
C TYR A 27 -11.16 6.61 -29.31
N LEU A 28 -11.75 5.61 -29.99
CA LEU A 28 -13.15 5.23 -29.80
C LEU A 28 -13.42 4.51 -28.47
N ASN A 29 -12.45 3.79 -27.93
CA ASN A 29 -12.57 3.11 -26.63
C ASN A 29 -12.48 4.08 -25.45
N ASN A 30 -12.32 5.39 -25.71
CA ASN A 30 -12.27 6.41 -24.68
C ASN A 30 -13.59 7.19 -24.60
N SER A 31 -14.06 7.43 -23.38
CA SER A 31 -15.00 8.50 -23.06
C SER A 31 -14.31 9.83 -23.36
N GLY A 32 -14.85 10.66 -24.24
CA GLY A 32 -14.20 11.88 -24.70
C GLY A 32 -13.87 12.87 -23.57
N ASN A 33 -12.62 12.86 -23.09
CA ASN A 33 -12.09 13.83 -22.14
C ASN A 33 -11.68 15.12 -22.85
N ALA A 34 -12.68 15.91 -23.27
CA ALA A 34 -12.43 17.30 -23.60
C ALA A 34 -12.25 18.06 -22.28
N TYR A 35 -11.01 18.40 -21.93
CA TYR A 35 -10.71 19.33 -20.85
C TYR A 35 -11.61 20.57 -20.97
N ASP A 36 -12.25 20.98 -19.87
CA ASP A 36 -13.06 22.19 -19.84
C ASP A 36 -12.27 23.37 -19.25
N ASP A 37 -12.60 24.61 -19.63
CA ASP A 37 -11.86 25.82 -19.22
C ASP A 37 -11.98 26.16 -17.72
N ARG A 38 -12.31 25.20 -16.84
CA ARG A 38 -12.45 25.37 -15.39
C ARG A 38 -11.11 25.31 -14.65
N LEU A 39 -10.11 26.02 -15.16
CA LEU A 39 -8.76 26.07 -14.62
C LEU A 39 -8.73 26.36 -13.10
N GLY A 40 -9.61 27.23 -12.60
CA GLY A 40 -9.69 27.56 -11.18
C GLY A 40 -10.05 26.36 -10.29
N LEU A 41 -10.88 25.43 -10.77
CA LEU A 41 -11.30 24.25 -10.01
C LEU A 41 -10.20 23.19 -9.98
N HIS A 42 -9.46 23.02 -11.10
CA HIS A 42 -8.25 22.20 -11.15
C HIS A 42 -7.15 22.75 -10.23
N ILE A 43 -6.95 24.07 -10.19
CA ILE A 43 -5.97 24.67 -9.26
C ILE A 43 -6.41 24.46 -7.81
N ALA A 44 -7.71 24.61 -7.51
CA ALA A 44 -8.23 24.37 -6.17
C ALA A 44 -8.02 22.90 -5.72
N SER A 45 -8.19 21.93 -6.63
CA SER A 45 -8.01 20.51 -6.28
C SER A 45 -6.59 20.18 -5.82
N ILE A 46 -5.57 20.79 -6.42
CA ILE A 46 -4.16 20.66 -6.00
C ILE A 46 -4.01 20.98 -4.51
N PHE A 47 -4.53 22.13 -4.07
CA PHE A 47 -4.41 22.56 -2.68
C PHE A 47 -5.29 21.75 -1.73
N VAL A 48 -6.51 21.42 -2.13
CA VAL A 48 -7.43 20.63 -1.30
C VAL A 48 -6.87 19.22 -1.07
N ILE A 49 -6.45 18.53 -2.14
CA ILE A 49 -5.87 17.19 -2.03
C ILE A 49 -4.58 17.25 -1.22
N LEU A 50 -3.71 18.24 -1.45
CA LEU A 50 -2.47 18.40 -0.68
C LEU A 50 -2.76 18.50 0.83
N VAL A 51 -3.64 19.41 1.23
CA VAL A 51 -3.90 19.69 2.65
C VAL A 51 -4.59 18.50 3.30
N VAL A 52 -5.66 17.97 2.69
CA VAL A 52 -6.47 16.91 3.31
C VAL A 52 -5.68 15.60 3.36
N SER A 53 -5.05 15.18 2.27
CA SER A 53 -4.29 13.92 2.25
C SER A 53 -3.10 13.98 3.22
N THR A 54 -2.30 15.06 3.20
CA THR A 54 -1.16 15.22 4.11
C THR A 54 -1.61 15.23 5.56
N ALA A 55 -2.69 15.94 5.92
CA ALA A 55 -3.18 15.98 7.29
C ALA A 55 -3.61 14.60 7.80
N VAL A 56 -4.30 13.82 6.96
CA VAL A 56 -4.77 12.48 7.31
C VAL A 56 -3.62 11.47 7.37
N THR A 57 -2.64 11.55 6.47
CA THR A 57 -1.43 10.70 6.50
C THR A 57 -0.56 10.99 7.73
N PHE A 58 -0.43 12.26 8.14
CA PHE A 58 0.36 12.64 9.30
C PHE A 58 -0.30 12.23 10.63
N PHE A 59 -1.63 12.07 10.66
CA PHE A 59 -2.39 11.85 11.89
C PHE A 59 -1.88 10.64 12.71
N PRO A 60 -1.71 9.42 12.15
CA PRO A 60 -1.24 8.28 12.94
C PRO A 60 0.21 8.45 13.43
N VAL A 61 1.08 9.07 12.64
CA VAL A 61 2.47 9.35 13.03
C VAL A 61 2.54 10.37 14.16
N LEU A 62 1.73 11.42 14.09
CA LEU A 62 1.61 12.42 15.15
C LEU A 62 1.03 11.81 16.43
N ALA A 63 0.04 10.93 16.30
CA ALA A 63 -0.62 10.23 17.39
C ALA A 63 0.36 9.38 18.22
N THR A 64 1.26 8.64 17.58
CA THR A 64 2.21 7.77 18.31
C THR A 64 3.43 8.52 18.82
N ARG A 65 3.89 9.58 18.11
CA ARG A 65 5.15 10.26 18.42
C ARG A 65 5.00 11.48 19.35
N THR A 66 3.80 12.02 19.51
CA THR A 66 3.56 13.24 20.31
C THR A 66 2.85 12.94 21.62
N ARG A 67 3.61 12.86 22.73
CA ARG A 67 3.06 12.62 24.09
C ARG A 67 2.04 13.65 24.59
N ARG A 68 1.95 14.84 23.97
CA ARG A 68 0.96 15.87 24.34
C ARG A 68 -0.44 15.60 23.80
N LEU A 69 -0.57 14.86 22.70
CA LEU A 69 -1.87 14.42 22.19
C LEU A 69 -2.25 13.12 22.90
N LYS A 70 -3.13 13.20 23.90
CA LYS A 70 -3.72 12.01 24.54
C LYS A 70 -4.81 11.42 23.64
N ILE A 71 -4.44 10.80 22.53
CA ILE A 71 -5.40 10.15 21.63
C ILE A 71 -5.86 8.82 22.25
N PRO A 72 -7.17 8.54 22.32
CA PRO A 72 -7.64 7.25 22.80
C PRO A 72 -7.18 6.12 21.89
N LEU A 73 -6.73 5.01 22.48
CA LEU A 73 -6.24 3.82 21.78
C LEU A 73 -7.23 3.31 20.71
N SER A 74 -8.54 3.39 20.98
CA SER A 74 -9.58 2.99 20.03
C SER A 74 -9.53 3.76 18.71
N VAL A 75 -9.18 5.05 18.72
CA VAL A 75 -9.08 5.86 17.50
C VAL A 75 -7.84 5.50 16.70
N TYR A 76 -6.72 5.24 17.36
CA TYR A 76 -5.51 4.75 16.71
C TYR A 76 -5.73 3.36 16.08
N LEU A 77 -6.34 2.43 16.82
CA LEU A 77 -6.65 1.10 16.30
C LEU A 77 -7.64 1.19 15.12
N PHE A 78 -8.65 2.05 15.21
CA PHE A 78 -9.54 2.32 14.08
C PHE A 78 -8.74 2.75 12.85
N ALA A 79 -7.89 3.77 12.96
CA ALA A 79 -7.09 4.26 11.84
C ALA A 79 -6.19 3.18 11.24
N ARG A 80 -5.52 2.38 12.07
CA ARG A 80 -4.65 1.28 11.64
C ARG A 80 -5.40 0.21 10.84
N TYR A 81 -6.49 -0.33 11.38
CA TYR A 81 -7.20 -1.43 10.73
C TYR A 81 -8.08 -0.96 9.58
N PHE A 82 -8.69 0.23 9.70
CA PHE A 82 -9.37 0.86 8.58
C PHE A 82 -8.40 1.07 7.40
N GLY A 83 -7.22 1.63 7.65
CA GLY A 83 -6.19 1.82 6.63
C GLY A 83 -5.70 0.51 5.99
N ALA A 84 -5.61 -0.57 6.76
CA ALA A 84 -5.34 -1.91 6.21
C ALA A 84 -6.41 -2.38 5.23
N GLY A 85 -7.69 -2.18 5.58
CA GLY A 85 -8.79 -2.52 4.70
C GLY A 85 -8.79 -1.68 3.42
N VAL A 86 -8.46 -0.39 3.56
CA VAL A 86 -8.32 0.52 2.41
C VAL A 86 -7.24 0.03 1.45
N ILE A 87 -6.03 -0.27 1.93
CA ILE A 87 -4.93 -0.75 1.07
C ILE A 87 -5.32 -2.04 0.32
N ILE A 88 -5.98 -2.99 0.99
CA ILE A 88 -6.45 -4.23 0.36
C ILE A 88 -7.45 -3.91 -0.76
N ALA A 89 -8.44 -3.05 -0.50
CA ALA A 89 -9.43 -2.67 -1.50
C ALA A 89 -8.83 -1.85 -2.66
N THR A 90 -7.86 -0.97 -2.39
CA THR A 90 -7.10 -0.26 -3.43
C THR A 90 -6.46 -1.24 -4.41
N ALA A 91 -5.80 -2.28 -3.88
CA ALA A 91 -5.10 -3.27 -4.69
C ALA A 91 -6.01 -3.96 -5.73
N PHE A 92 -7.23 -4.32 -5.32
CA PHE A 92 -8.18 -5.03 -6.19
C PHE A 92 -9.04 -4.10 -7.04
N VAL A 93 -9.62 -3.05 -6.45
CA VAL A 93 -10.65 -2.24 -7.10
C VAL A 93 -10.05 -1.03 -7.82
N HIS A 94 -8.97 -0.45 -7.29
CA HIS A 94 -8.43 0.81 -7.83
C HIS A 94 -7.12 0.63 -8.58
N LEU A 95 -6.52 -0.55 -8.53
CA LEU A 95 -5.30 -0.87 -9.26
C LEU A 95 -5.53 -1.98 -10.28
N LEU A 96 -6.01 -3.14 -9.84
CA LEU A 96 -6.20 -4.27 -10.75
C LEU A 96 -7.32 -4.03 -11.77
N ASP A 97 -8.44 -3.42 -11.38
CA ASP A 97 -9.56 -3.15 -12.30
C ASP A 97 -9.20 -2.10 -13.38
N PRO A 98 -8.61 -0.93 -13.07
CA PRO A 98 -8.10 -0.02 -14.09
C PRO A 98 -7.04 -0.67 -15.01
N ALA A 99 -6.21 -1.57 -14.49
CA ALA A 99 -5.28 -2.31 -15.32
C ALA A 99 -5.99 -3.18 -16.38
N TYR A 100 -7.17 -3.76 -16.06
CA TYR A 100 -8.02 -4.40 -17.07
C TYR A 100 -8.57 -3.39 -18.09
N GLY A 101 -8.96 -2.20 -17.65
CA GLY A 101 -9.37 -1.09 -18.52
C GLY A 101 -8.28 -0.69 -19.53
N SER A 102 -7.01 -0.71 -19.13
CA SER A 102 -5.89 -0.26 -19.98
C SER A 102 -5.26 -1.36 -20.83
N ILE A 103 -4.95 -2.55 -20.28
CA ILE A 103 -4.24 -3.64 -21.00
C ILE A 103 -5.02 -4.96 -21.07
N GLY A 104 -6.25 -4.99 -20.56
CA GLY A 104 -7.10 -6.18 -20.62
C GLY A 104 -7.61 -6.50 -22.04
N PRO A 105 -8.27 -7.65 -22.23
CA PRO A 105 -8.71 -8.09 -23.56
C PRO A 105 -9.69 -7.14 -24.26
N ALA A 106 -10.51 -6.42 -23.49
CA ALA A 106 -11.48 -5.44 -23.98
C ALA A 106 -10.91 -4.02 -24.10
N SER A 107 -9.65 -3.80 -23.70
CA SER A 107 -9.01 -2.50 -23.85
C SER A 107 -8.55 -2.27 -25.29
N CYS A 108 -8.19 -1.02 -25.62
CA CYS A 108 -7.60 -0.74 -26.93
C CYS A 108 -6.37 -1.62 -27.18
N VAL A 109 -5.50 -1.76 -26.17
CA VAL A 109 -4.28 -2.56 -26.25
C VAL A 109 -4.60 -4.02 -26.52
N GLY A 110 -5.61 -4.57 -25.83
CA GLY A 110 -6.12 -5.93 -26.05
C GLY A 110 -6.60 -6.16 -27.48
N MET A 111 -7.38 -5.22 -28.01
CA MET A 111 -8.02 -5.31 -29.33
C MET A 111 -7.06 -5.11 -30.51
N THR A 112 -5.90 -4.48 -30.30
CA THR A 112 -5.01 -4.02 -31.38
C THR A 112 -3.58 -4.57 -31.31
N GLY A 113 -3.11 -4.95 -30.12
CA GLY A 113 -1.72 -5.35 -29.87
C GLY A 113 -1.50 -6.85 -29.67
N GLY A 114 -2.51 -7.69 -29.84
CA GLY A 114 -2.42 -9.14 -29.55
C GLY A 114 -2.43 -9.49 -28.06
N TRP A 115 -2.61 -8.50 -27.18
CA TRP A 115 -2.69 -8.67 -25.73
C TRP A 115 -3.98 -9.40 -25.28
N SER A 116 -5.02 -9.46 -26.12
CA SER A 116 -6.28 -10.16 -25.80
C SER A 116 -6.17 -11.68 -25.64
N THR A 117 -5.05 -12.28 -26.04
CA THR A 117 -4.83 -13.73 -25.97
C THR A 117 -4.62 -14.26 -24.55
N TYR A 118 -4.26 -13.39 -23.61
CA TYR A 118 -3.92 -13.78 -22.24
C TYR A 118 -4.38 -12.73 -21.23
N SER A 119 -4.62 -13.15 -19.98
CA SER A 119 -5.02 -12.23 -18.90
C SER A 119 -3.79 -11.54 -18.30
N TRP A 120 -3.29 -10.51 -18.99
CA TRP A 120 -2.08 -9.79 -18.59
C TRP A 120 -2.18 -9.09 -17.22
N PRO A 121 -3.25 -8.34 -16.89
CA PRO A 121 -3.34 -7.67 -15.59
C PRO A 121 -3.11 -8.61 -14.38
N PRO A 122 -3.85 -9.74 -14.23
CA PRO A 122 -3.66 -10.61 -13.07
C PRO A 122 -2.35 -11.40 -13.15
N ALA A 123 -1.82 -11.68 -14.34
CA ALA A 123 -0.53 -12.36 -14.47
C ALA A 123 0.64 -11.48 -14.01
N ILE A 124 0.61 -10.19 -14.38
CA ILE A 124 1.60 -9.21 -13.92
C ILE A 124 1.46 -9.02 -12.40
N ALA A 125 0.24 -8.83 -11.89
CA ALA A 125 -0.01 -8.70 -10.46
C ALA A 125 0.46 -9.93 -9.67
N LEU A 126 0.18 -11.14 -10.17
CA LEU A 126 0.68 -12.39 -9.57
C LEU A 126 2.21 -12.44 -9.58
N SER A 127 2.85 -12.15 -10.71
CA SER A 127 4.31 -12.15 -10.79
C SER A 127 4.94 -11.16 -9.81
N SER A 128 4.36 -9.96 -9.69
CA SER A 128 4.78 -8.92 -8.76
C SER A 128 4.64 -9.39 -7.32
N ALA A 129 3.49 -9.95 -6.94
CA ALA A 129 3.27 -10.51 -5.60
C ALA A 129 4.28 -11.63 -5.27
N MET A 130 4.58 -12.52 -6.22
CA MET A 130 5.56 -13.59 -6.02
C MET A 130 7.00 -13.08 -5.92
N ILE A 131 7.34 -12.01 -6.64
CA ILE A 131 8.64 -11.34 -6.53
C ILE A 131 8.77 -10.68 -5.16
N ILE A 132 7.73 -9.97 -4.68
CA ILE A 132 7.77 -9.36 -3.35
C ILE A 132 7.91 -10.43 -2.27
N PHE A 133 7.13 -11.51 -2.35
CA PHE A 133 7.30 -12.65 -1.44
C PHE A 133 8.74 -13.18 -1.46
N LEU A 134 9.33 -13.39 -2.64
CA LEU A 134 10.71 -13.86 -2.75
C LEU A 134 11.71 -12.87 -2.12
N LEU A 135 11.52 -11.57 -2.35
CA LEU A 135 12.37 -10.53 -1.77
C LEU A 135 12.25 -10.51 -0.24
N ASP A 136 11.04 -10.59 0.29
CA ASP A 136 10.75 -10.64 1.73
C ASP A 136 11.41 -11.88 2.37
N PHE A 137 11.19 -13.06 1.79
CA PHE A 137 11.82 -14.31 2.22
C PHE A 137 13.34 -14.27 2.15
N LEU A 138 13.93 -13.78 1.05
CA LEU A 138 15.38 -13.68 0.92
C LEU A 138 15.98 -12.69 1.92
N ALA A 139 15.30 -11.56 2.16
CA ALA A 139 15.73 -10.58 3.16
C ALA A 139 15.79 -11.24 4.55
N GLU A 140 14.74 -11.96 4.95
CA GLU A 140 14.74 -12.74 6.19
C GLU A 140 15.86 -13.78 6.23
N TYR A 141 15.94 -14.63 5.21
CA TYR A 141 16.93 -15.71 5.13
C TYR A 141 18.37 -15.21 5.21
N PHE A 142 18.70 -14.11 4.51
CA PHE A 142 20.04 -13.53 4.57
C PHE A 142 20.35 -12.91 5.92
N VAL A 143 19.36 -12.28 6.57
CA VAL A 143 19.52 -11.75 7.92
C VAL A 143 19.76 -12.90 8.90
N GLU A 144 18.97 -13.98 8.85
CA GLU A 144 19.16 -15.15 9.71
C GLU A 144 20.54 -15.78 9.55
N LYS A 145 20.99 -15.99 8.31
CA LYS A 145 22.30 -16.60 8.01
C LYS A 145 23.47 -15.72 8.45
N ARG A 146 23.36 -14.40 8.31
CA ARG A 146 24.43 -13.46 8.69
C ARG A 146 24.59 -13.33 10.20
N TYR A 147 23.50 -13.47 10.95
CA TYR A 147 23.49 -13.30 12.42
C TYR A 147 23.40 -14.63 13.19
N GLY A 148 23.37 -15.77 12.51
CA GLY A 148 23.48 -17.09 13.15
C GLY A 148 22.24 -17.49 13.96
N LEU A 149 21.07 -16.96 13.62
CA LEU A 149 19.79 -17.40 14.21
C LEU A 149 19.41 -18.75 13.58
N VAL A 150 20.02 -19.82 14.08
CA VAL A 150 19.81 -21.18 13.57
C VAL A 150 18.39 -21.63 13.88
N HIS A 151 17.62 -21.95 12.83
CA HIS A 151 16.39 -22.78 12.91
C HIS A 151 16.77 -24.22 13.32
N ALA A 152 17.17 -24.42 14.58
CA ALA A 152 17.45 -25.74 15.13
C ALA A 152 16.13 -26.43 15.53
N ALA A 153 15.28 -26.81 14.56
CA ALA A 153 14.08 -27.59 14.91
C ALA A 153 13.49 -28.50 13.83
N VAL A 154 13.67 -28.26 12.53
CA VAL A 154 13.00 -29.12 11.52
C VAL A 154 13.87 -30.31 11.12
N GLU A 155 15.18 -30.14 11.02
CA GLU A 155 16.11 -31.21 10.62
C GLU A 155 16.20 -32.30 11.71
N ASN A 156 16.20 -31.91 12.99
CA ASN A 156 16.23 -32.85 14.13
C ASN A 156 14.95 -33.69 14.27
N ILE A 157 13.81 -33.24 13.71
CA ILE A 157 12.55 -34.01 13.75
C ILE A 157 12.52 -35.11 12.67
N ILE A 158 13.29 -34.94 11.59
CA ILE A 158 13.31 -35.88 10.46
C ILE A 158 14.44 -36.91 10.61
N THR A 159 15.52 -36.57 11.33
CA THR A 159 16.70 -37.45 11.48
C THR A 159 16.83 -38.11 12.85
N ASP A 160 15.73 -38.37 13.57
CA ASP A 160 15.79 -39.08 14.85
C ASP A 160 16.37 -40.50 14.66
N ALA A 161 17.65 -40.62 14.97
CA ALA A 161 18.26 -41.86 15.43
C ALA A 161 17.71 -42.14 16.84
N PRO A 162 17.20 -43.34 17.14
CA PRO A 162 16.54 -43.62 18.40
C PRO A 162 17.59 -43.76 19.51
N GLY A 163 17.68 -42.76 20.38
CA GLY A 163 18.35 -42.90 21.68
C GLY A 163 19.00 -41.63 22.21
N ALA A 164 18.21 -40.77 22.86
CA ALA A 164 18.69 -39.93 23.95
C ALA A 164 17.49 -39.43 24.78
N ASP A 165 17.25 -40.10 25.91
CA ASP A 165 16.35 -39.64 26.96
C ASP A 165 16.85 -38.32 27.58
N GLY A 166 15.94 -37.38 27.84
CA GLY A 166 16.18 -36.32 28.83
C GLY A 166 15.46 -35.00 28.57
N ASN A 167 14.31 -34.81 29.25
CA ASN A 167 13.70 -33.51 29.60
C ASN A 167 13.79 -32.37 28.57
N GLY A 168 12.89 -32.39 27.58
CA GLY A 168 12.62 -31.23 26.72
C GLY A 168 11.20 -30.71 26.96
N THR A 169 11.08 -29.51 27.51
CA THR A 169 9.82 -28.74 27.51
C THR A 169 9.35 -28.53 26.07
N HIS A 170 8.16 -29.03 25.75
CA HIS A 170 7.51 -28.82 24.46
C HIS A 170 7.17 -27.33 24.25
N THR A 171 8.06 -26.59 23.60
CA THR A 171 7.74 -25.31 22.93
C THR A 171 7.96 -25.46 21.44
N ALA A 172 7.16 -26.33 20.83
CA ALA A 172 7.04 -26.42 19.38
C ALA A 172 5.93 -25.46 18.92
N TYR A 173 6.28 -24.30 18.34
CA TYR A 173 5.51 -23.51 17.34
C TYR A 173 6.24 -22.18 17.06
N ALA A 174 7.47 -22.26 16.54
CA ALA A 174 8.23 -21.12 16.03
C ALA A 174 8.54 -21.35 14.55
N SER A 175 7.55 -21.12 13.68
CA SER A 175 7.77 -20.93 12.24
C SER A 175 7.55 -19.45 11.92
N HIS A 176 8.48 -18.85 11.15
CA HIS A 176 8.42 -17.49 10.57
C HIS A 176 8.41 -16.27 11.50
N LYS A 177 8.82 -16.39 12.77
CA LYS A 177 8.41 -15.40 13.79
C LYS A 177 9.35 -14.25 14.15
N HIS A 178 10.64 -14.24 13.81
CA HIS A 178 11.56 -13.37 14.56
C HIS A 178 11.96 -12.03 13.91
N LEU A 179 11.66 -11.75 12.64
CA LEU A 179 12.22 -10.54 11.99
C LEU A 179 11.22 -9.44 11.65
N HIS A 180 9.94 -9.74 11.48
CA HIS A 180 8.89 -8.73 11.28
C HIS A 180 8.11 -8.35 12.55
N SER A 181 8.44 -8.94 13.71
CA SER A 181 7.81 -8.68 15.02
C SER A 181 8.78 -8.08 16.03
N ALA A 182 9.65 -7.17 15.60
CA ALA A 182 10.50 -6.42 16.53
C ALA A 182 9.76 -5.41 17.44
N ASP A 183 8.43 -5.42 17.42
CA ASP A 183 7.62 -4.50 18.22
C ASP A 183 7.08 -5.09 19.52
N GLN A 184 7.28 -6.36 19.87
CA GLN A 184 6.62 -6.94 21.06
C GLN A 184 7.38 -8.00 21.88
N ASP A 185 8.72 -8.00 21.90
CA ASP A 185 9.48 -8.84 22.84
C ASP A 185 10.59 -8.05 23.57
N GLU A 186 10.32 -7.64 24.81
CA GLU A 186 11.37 -7.47 25.82
C GLU A 186 11.28 -8.64 26.81
N GLN A 187 12.32 -9.46 26.76
CA GLN A 187 12.77 -10.50 27.69
C GLN A 187 11.95 -10.70 28.98
N GLU A 188 11.35 -11.89 29.07
CA GLU A 188 10.97 -12.53 30.32
C GLU A 188 12.21 -12.72 31.23
N LYS A 189 12.46 -11.79 32.15
CA LYS A 189 13.14 -12.14 33.41
C LYS A 189 12.09 -12.72 34.34
N SER A 190 12.22 -14.01 34.60
CA SER A 190 11.43 -14.76 35.58
C SER A 190 11.43 -14.08 36.95
N VAL A 191 10.35 -13.36 37.26
CA VAL A 191 9.98 -13.00 38.64
C VAL A 191 8.61 -13.58 38.91
N VAL A 192 8.62 -14.66 39.70
CA VAL A 192 7.44 -15.31 40.28
C VAL A 192 6.61 -14.25 41.02
N TYR A 193 5.34 -14.02 40.63
CA TYR A 193 4.33 -13.49 41.55
C TYR A 193 2.86 -13.83 41.17
N ALA A 194 2.06 -13.98 42.22
CA ALA A 194 0.71 -14.54 42.33
C ALA A 194 -0.43 -13.71 41.65
N PRO A 195 -1.66 -14.25 41.49
CA PRO A 195 -2.68 -13.68 40.63
C PRO A 195 -3.43 -12.53 41.33
N GLY A 196 -3.35 -11.33 40.76
CA GLY A 196 -4.12 -10.15 41.17
C GLY A 196 -4.90 -9.54 40.00
N LYS A 197 -6.23 -9.46 40.14
CA LYS A 197 -7.16 -8.76 39.24
C LYS A 197 -6.70 -7.33 38.95
N ASN A 198 -6.75 -6.89 37.69
CA ASN A 198 -7.16 -5.53 37.26
C ASN A 198 -7.13 -5.40 35.73
N ASN A 199 -8.30 -5.15 35.12
CA ASN A 199 -8.46 -5.00 33.67
C ASN A 199 -7.98 -3.63 33.14
N ASP A 200 -7.82 -2.64 34.00
CA ASP A 200 -7.44 -1.27 33.60
C ASP A 200 -5.92 -1.09 33.42
N ALA A 201 -5.10 -1.87 34.12
CA ALA A 201 -3.64 -1.84 34.01
C ALA A 201 -3.10 -2.45 32.70
N LYS A 202 -3.95 -3.09 31.89
CA LYS A 202 -3.54 -3.67 30.60
C LYS A 202 -3.58 -2.65 29.45
N ILE A 203 -4.44 -1.64 29.55
CA ILE A 203 -4.60 -0.61 28.51
C ILE A 203 -3.40 0.33 28.48
N ASP A 204 -2.86 0.71 29.65
CA ASP A 204 -1.68 1.57 29.73
C ASP A 204 -0.40 0.86 29.23
N ARG A 205 -0.28 -0.47 29.43
CA ARG A 205 0.87 -1.25 28.96
C ARG A 205 0.95 -1.36 27.43
N ASP A 206 -0.17 -1.56 26.74
CA ASP A 206 -0.18 -1.64 25.27
C ASP A 206 0.10 -0.27 24.61
N LEU A 207 -0.18 0.84 25.31
CA LEU A 207 0.20 2.18 24.89
C LEU A 207 1.69 2.46 25.18
N GLU A 208 2.21 1.91 26.28
CA GLU A 208 3.62 2.00 26.67
C GLU A 208 4.54 1.16 25.74
N GLU A 209 4.04 0.01 25.25
CA GLU A 209 4.69 -0.86 24.26
C GLU A 209 4.89 -0.13 22.90
N LEU A 210 3.91 0.67 22.45
CA LEU A 210 4.07 1.56 21.29
C LEU A 210 5.04 2.72 21.54
N THR A 211 5.40 3.02 22.79
CA THR A 211 6.31 4.13 23.14
C THR A 211 7.78 3.75 23.31
N HIS A 212 8.14 2.46 23.19
CA HIS A 212 9.54 1.99 23.22
C HIS A 212 10.26 2.02 21.85
N LEU A 213 9.70 2.71 20.84
CA LEU A 213 10.28 2.91 19.49
C LEU A 213 11.53 3.82 19.45
N THR A 214 12.14 4.14 20.60
CA THR A 214 13.34 4.99 20.68
C THR A 214 14.40 4.35 21.55
N GLY A 215 15.32 3.64 20.91
CA GLY A 215 16.53 3.08 21.48
C GLY A 215 17.57 2.91 20.37
N ASP A 216 18.84 2.77 20.74
CA ASP A 216 19.96 2.61 19.80
C ASP A 216 20.56 1.19 19.88
N SER A 217 19.70 0.20 20.12
CA SER A 217 20.10 -1.22 20.14
C SER A 217 20.33 -1.74 18.72
N GLU A 218 21.19 -2.76 18.57
CA GLU A 218 21.40 -3.45 17.29
C GLU A 218 20.11 -4.09 16.77
N ASP A 219 19.24 -4.57 17.66
CA ASP A 219 17.97 -5.20 17.29
C ASP A 219 17.00 -4.20 16.65
N ILE A 220 16.95 -2.96 17.16
CA ILE A 220 16.16 -1.87 16.58
C ILE A 220 16.67 -1.50 15.19
N HIS A 221 17.99 -1.54 14.95
CA HIS A 221 18.55 -1.29 13.63
C HIS A 221 18.17 -2.37 12.61
N ARG A 222 18.15 -3.65 13.02
CA ARG A 222 17.77 -4.77 12.14
C ARG A 222 16.27 -4.74 11.81
N ALA A 223 15.46 -4.55 12.85
CA ALA A 223 14.02 -4.35 12.76
C ALA A 223 13.67 -3.21 11.80
N PHE A 224 14.33 -2.06 11.99
CA PHE A 224 14.18 -0.91 11.13
C PHE A 224 14.52 -1.25 9.69
N GLN A 225 15.65 -1.90 9.41
CA GLN A 225 16.09 -2.22 8.05
C GLN A 225 15.10 -3.12 7.30
N SER A 226 14.56 -4.15 7.95
CA SER A 226 13.58 -5.06 7.34
C SER A 226 12.21 -4.39 7.15
N GLN A 227 11.68 -3.72 8.18
CA GLN A 227 10.36 -3.10 8.10
C GLN A 227 10.35 -1.88 7.19
N ILE A 228 11.43 -1.08 7.17
CA ILE A 228 11.53 0.06 6.27
C ILE A 228 11.67 -0.40 4.82
N SER A 229 12.34 -1.52 4.53
CA SER A 229 12.41 -2.00 3.14
C SER A 229 11.04 -2.45 2.63
N ALA A 230 10.29 -3.22 3.44
CA ALA A 230 8.94 -3.62 3.09
C ALA A 230 8.00 -2.40 2.91
N PHE A 231 8.12 -1.41 3.80
CA PHE A 231 7.39 -0.15 3.67
C PHE A 231 7.74 0.63 2.40
N LEU A 232 9.02 0.77 2.07
CA LEU A 232 9.47 1.48 0.86
C LEU A 232 9.00 0.77 -0.42
N VAL A 233 8.93 -0.56 -0.41
CA VAL A 233 8.36 -1.35 -1.53
C VAL A 233 6.86 -1.06 -1.67
N LEU A 234 6.10 -1.05 -0.58
CA LEU A 234 4.68 -0.65 -0.61
C LEU A 234 4.53 0.79 -1.11
N GLU A 235 5.32 1.72 -0.58
CA GLU A 235 5.26 3.13 -0.91
C GLU A 235 5.58 3.37 -2.38
N PHE A 236 6.55 2.63 -2.94
CA PHE A 236 6.85 2.64 -4.36
C PHE A 236 5.64 2.25 -5.22
N GLY A 237 4.90 1.20 -4.84
CA GLY A 237 3.67 0.80 -5.53
C GLY A 237 2.58 1.87 -5.47
N VAL A 238 2.37 2.48 -4.30
CA VAL A 238 1.38 3.54 -4.11
C VAL A 238 1.76 4.84 -4.83
N ILE A 239 3.05 5.19 -4.90
CA ILE A 239 3.51 6.41 -5.58
C ILE A 239 3.15 6.37 -7.06
N PHE A 240 3.41 5.26 -7.77
CA PHE A 240 3.05 5.19 -9.20
C PHE A 240 1.56 5.30 -9.43
N HIS A 241 0.78 4.63 -8.60
CA HIS A 241 -0.68 4.74 -8.63
C HIS A 241 -1.14 6.19 -8.46
N SER A 242 -0.61 6.87 -7.45
CA SER A 242 -0.89 8.28 -7.14
C SER A 242 -0.47 9.22 -8.28
N VAL A 243 0.60 8.89 -9.01
CA VAL A 243 1.06 9.65 -10.18
C VAL A 243 0.06 9.55 -11.33
N ILE A 244 -0.35 8.33 -11.69
CA ILE A 244 -1.30 8.10 -12.78
C ILE A 244 -2.65 8.74 -12.47
N ILE A 245 -3.16 8.54 -11.27
CA ILE A 245 -4.40 9.18 -10.81
C ILE A 245 -4.31 10.71 -10.89
N GLY A 246 -3.23 11.30 -10.38
CA GLY A 246 -3.05 12.74 -10.39
C GLY A 246 -2.98 13.32 -11.81
N LEU A 247 -2.26 12.63 -12.71
CA LEU A 247 -2.16 13.00 -14.11
C LEU A 247 -3.55 12.97 -14.79
N ASN A 248 -4.32 11.91 -14.56
CA ASN A 248 -5.66 11.74 -15.11
C ASN A 248 -6.64 12.80 -14.60
N LEU A 249 -6.62 13.14 -13.30
CA LEU A 249 -7.45 14.23 -12.77
C LEU A 249 -7.02 15.60 -13.33
N GLY A 250 -5.73 15.79 -13.60
CA GLY A 250 -5.19 17.01 -14.20
C GLY A 250 -5.68 17.28 -15.62
N VAL A 251 -6.04 16.22 -16.37
CA VAL A 251 -6.54 16.30 -17.75
C VAL A 251 -8.03 15.97 -17.90
N ALA A 252 -8.71 15.57 -16.82
CA ALA A 252 -10.14 15.30 -16.81
C ALA A 252 -10.94 16.57 -17.14
N GLY A 253 -12.06 16.43 -17.83
CA GLY A 253 -12.91 17.56 -18.19
C GLY A 253 -14.38 17.35 -17.84
N GLY A 254 -15.12 18.45 -17.69
CA GLY A 254 -16.58 18.44 -17.59
C GLY A 254 -17.12 17.69 -16.37
N ASP A 255 -17.96 16.67 -16.61
CA ASP A 255 -18.64 15.90 -15.56
C ASP A 255 -17.73 14.89 -14.86
N ASP A 256 -16.69 14.42 -15.55
CA ASP A 256 -15.72 13.48 -14.99
C ASP A 256 -14.93 14.18 -13.88
N PHE A 257 -14.47 15.41 -14.08
CA PHE A 257 -13.81 16.17 -13.02
C PHE A 257 -14.73 16.39 -11.81
N ASN A 258 -16.01 16.73 -12.03
CA ASN A 258 -16.97 16.99 -10.94
C ASN A 258 -17.21 15.74 -10.07
N THR A 259 -17.02 14.56 -10.64
CA THR A 259 -17.17 13.27 -9.94
C THR A 259 -15.84 12.82 -9.34
N LEU A 260 -14.77 12.81 -10.13
CA LEU A 260 -13.44 12.33 -9.75
C LEU A 260 -12.79 13.19 -8.67
N PHE A 261 -12.96 14.51 -8.71
CA PHE A 261 -12.34 15.40 -7.71
C PHE A 261 -12.75 15.07 -6.27
N PRO A 262 -14.05 15.13 -5.88
CA PRO A 262 -14.45 14.81 -4.51
C PRO A 262 -14.14 13.36 -4.14
N VAL A 263 -14.28 12.42 -5.08
CA VAL A 263 -13.93 11.00 -4.90
C VAL A 263 -12.44 10.84 -4.54
N LEU A 264 -11.56 11.51 -5.27
CA LEU A 264 -10.11 11.43 -5.07
C LEU A 264 -9.65 12.08 -3.77
N VAL A 265 -10.33 13.13 -3.30
CA VAL A 265 -10.06 13.70 -1.97
C VAL A 265 -10.26 12.62 -0.90
N PHE A 266 -11.36 11.86 -0.94
CA PHE A 266 -11.60 10.78 0.02
C PHE A 266 -10.66 9.59 -0.18
N HIS A 267 -10.47 9.16 -1.43
CA HIS A 267 -9.57 8.06 -1.79
C HIS A 267 -8.16 8.30 -1.24
N GLN A 268 -7.54 9.43 -1.60
CA GLN A 268 -6.17 9.76 -1.20
C GLN A 268 -6.05 9.97 0.32
N SER A 269 -7.10 10.49 0.95
CA SER A 269 -7.10 10.64 2.41
C SER A 269 -7.12 9.29 3.11
N PHE A 270 -7.95 8.35 2.66
CA PHE A 270 -8.07 7.03 3.28
C PHE A 270 -6.86 6.15 3.03
N GLU A 271 -6.28 6.19 1.83
CA GLU A 271 -5.04 5.48 1.53
C GLU A 271 -3.87 6.07 2.34
N GLY A 272 -3.81 7.41 2.43
CA GLY A 272 -2.88 8.13 3.28
C GLY A 272 -2.95 7.75 4.76
N LEU A 273 -4.16 7.55 5.29
CA LEU A 273 -4.37 7.06 6.65
C LEU A 273 -3.71 5.68 6.87
N GLY A 274 -3.81 4.78 5.89
CA GLY A 274 -3.19 3.46 5.93
C GLY A 274 -1.66 3.51 5.92
N ILE A 275 -1.09 4.32 5.03
CA ILE A 275 0.36 4.57 4.99
C ILE A 275 0.86 5.17 6.30
N GLY A 276 0.19 6.21 6.79
CA GLY A 276 0.52 6.86 8.05
C GLY A 276 0.47 5.88 9.22
N ALA A 277 -0.54 5.02 9.28
CA ALA A 277 -0.67 4.03 10.33
C ALA A 277 0.43 2.97 10.27
N ARG A 278 0.85 2.52 9.08
CA ARG A 278 1.99 1.62 8.94
C ARG A 278 3.31 2.27 9.34
N LEU A 279 3.53 3.51 8.94
CA LEU A 279 4.74 4.24 9.30
C LEU A 279 4.80 4.57 10.81
N SER A 280 3.65 4.67 11.47
CA SER A 280 3.55 4.96 12.90
C SER A 280 4.08 3.85 13.79
N VAL A 281 4.09 2.60 13.31
CA VAL A 281 4.57 1.43 14.06
C VAL A 281 6.03 1.09 13.80
N ILE A 282 6.62 1.57 12.69
CA ILE A 282 8.02 1.23 12.38
C ILE A 282 8.96 1.78 13.48
N PRO A 283 9.84 0.94 14.07
CA PRO A 283 10.84 1.34 15.04
C PRO A 283 11.95 2.10 14.33
N ILE A 284 12.03 3.41 14.55
CA ILE A 284 12.95 4.28 13.81
C ILE A 284 14.07 4.76 14.72
N PRO A 285 15.35 4.49 14.37
CA PRO A 285 16.50 4.93 15.14
C PRO A 285 16.51 6.45 15.34
N THR A 286 17.10 6.90 16.46
CA THR A 286 17.12 8.32 16.86
C THR A 286 17.71 9.23 15.78
N LYS A 287 18.68 8.73 15.00
CA LYS A 287 19.30 9.46 13.87
C LYS A 287 18.32 9.79 12.73
N TRP A 288 17.30 8.96 12.52
CA TRP A 288 16.38 9.04 11.38
C TRP A 288 14.96 9.46 11.78
N ARG A 289 14.78 10.13 12.93
CA ARG A 289 13.46 10.55 13.43
C ARG A 289 12.68 11.50 12.49
N TRP A 290 13.37 12.15 11.55
CA TRP A 290 12.76 12.99 10.52
C TRP A 290 12.15 12.18 9.36
N LEU A 291 12.58 10.92 9.18
CA LEU A 291 12.22 10.09 8.04
C LEU A 291 10.70 9.86 7.89
N PRO A 292 9.93 9.54 8.95
CA PRO A 292 8.48 9.41 8.83
C PRO A 292 7.79 10.62 8.25
N TRP A 293 8.19 11.80 8.71
CA TRP A 293 7.61 13.06 8.30
C TRP A 293 7.93 13.34 6.83
N ALA A 294 9.14 12.99 6.39
CA ALA A 294 9.53 13.11 5.00
C ALA A 294 8.76 12.14 4.09
N LEU A 295 8.57 10.87 4.49
CA LEU A 295 7.82 9.88 3.70
C LEU A 295 6.32 10.23 3.64
N CYS A 296 5.71 10.64 4.77
CA CYS A 296 4.33 11.15 4.74
C CYS A 296 4.18 12.37 3.83
N LEU A 297 5.16 13.27 3.83
CA LEU A 297 5.15 14.45 2.96
C LEU A 297 5.36 14.06 1.49
N ALA A 298 6.23 13.10 1.20
CA ALA A 298 6.46 12.58 -0.14
C ALA A 298 5.16 11.99 -0.74
N TYR A 299 4.44 11.17 0.04
CA TYR A 299 3.11 10.68 -0.34
C TYR A 299 2.13 11.84 -0.61
N GLY A 300 1.97 12.77 0.34
CA GLY A 300 1.01 13.87 0.22
C GLY A 300 1.29 14.85 -0.92
N LEU A 301 2.56 14.99 -1.33
CA LEU A 301 2.97 15.85 -2.45
C LEU A 301 2.83 15.17 -3.82
N THR A 302 2.85 13.84 -3.88
CA THR A 302 2.89 13.09 -5.15
C THR A 302 1.68 13.42 -6.03
N THR A 303 0.46 13.27 -5.53
CA THR A 303 -0.77 13.52 -6.32
C THR A 303 -0.91 14.99 -6.73
N PRO A 304 -0.74 15.99 -5.84
CA PRO A 304 -0.78 17.40 -6.23
C PRO A 304 0.24 17.80 -7.30
N ILE A 305 1.48 17.27 -7.22
CA ILE A 305 2.51 17.48 -8.25
C ILE A 305 2.05 16.87 -9.58
N SER A 306 1.51 15.64 -9.56
CA SER A 306 1.03 14.97 -10.75
C SER A 306 -0.19 15.66 -11.37
N ILE A 307 -1.10 16.22 -10.57
CA ILE A 307 -2.20 17.07 -11.06
C ILE A 307 -1.66 18.33 -11.74
N ALA A 308 -0.68 18.99 -11.14
CA ALA A 308 -0.05 20.18 -11.73
C ALA A 308 0.65 19.86 -13.06
N ILE A 309 1.33 18.71 -13.14
CA ILE A 309 1.94 18.21 -14.38
C ILE A 309 0.86 17.90 -15.42
N GLY A 310 -0.20 17.20 -15.05
CA GLY A 310 -1.32 16.91 -15.94
C GLY A 310 -1.99 18.16 -16.47
N LEU A 311 -2.23 19.15 -15.61
CA LEU A 311 -2.73 20.46 -16.01
C LEU A 311 -1.75 21.20 -16.93
N GLY A 312 -0.43 21.06 -16.74
CA GLY A 312 0.56 21.62 -17.66
C GLY A 312 0.58 20.94 -19.03
N LEU A 313 0.28 19.64 -19.06
CA LEU A 313 0.31 18.79 -20.26
C LEU A 313 -1.07 18.57 -20.90
N HIS A 314 -2.15 19.19 -20.40
CA HIS A 314 -3.53 18.91 -20.83
C HIS A 314 -3.78 19.04 -22.35
N ASN A 315 -3.02 19.86 -23.07
CA ASN A 315 -3.13 20.01 -24.52
C ASN A 315 -2.33 18.97 -25.34
N THR A 316 -1.35 18.31 -24.72
CA THR A 316 -0.39 17.44 -25.43
C THR A 316 -0.42 15.99 -24.95
N TYR A 317 -0.79 15.76 -23.70
CA TYR A 317 -0.92 14.44 -23.11
C TYR A 317 -2.24 13.80 -23.52
N ASN A 318 -2.13 12.72 -24.30
CA ASN A 318 -3.28 11.89 -24.61
C ASN A 318 -3.23 10.58 -23.79
N GLY A 319 -3.97 10.55 -22.68
CA GLY A 319 -4.16 9.36 -21.85
C GLY A 319 -4.81 8.19 -22.59
N SER A 320 -5.46 8.43 -23.73
CA SER A 320 -6.08 7.39 -24.56
C SER A 320 -5.10 6.72 -25.54
N SER A 321 -3.87 7.20 -25.64
CA SER A 321 -2.89 6.61 -26.56
C SER A 321 -2.57 5.15 -26.18
N TYR A 322 -2.20 4.34 -27.18
CA TYR A 322 -1.79 2.95 -26.95
C TYR A 322 -0.65 2.86 -25.92
N THR A 323 0.34 3.74 -26.03
CA THR A 323 1.50 3.77 -25.13
C THR A 323 1.12 4.18 -23.72
N ALA A 324 0.25 5.18 -23.54
CA ALA A 324 -0.24 5.57 -22.21
C ALA A 324 -0.98 4.41 -21.53
N ASN A 325 -1.85 3.71 -22.25
CA ASN A 325 -2.56 2.54 -21.74
C ASN A 325 -1.61 1.39 -21.37
N VAL A 326 -0.62 1.08 -22.20
CA VAL A 326 0.38 0.05 -21.87
C VAL A 326 1.14 0.40 -20.59
N VAL A 327 1.63 1.64 -20.48
CA VAL A 327 2.41 2.08 -19.32
C VAL A 327 1.55 2.09 -18.05
N SER A 328 0.35 2.69 -18.10
CA SER A 328 -0.57 2.74 -16.96
C SER A 328 -0.94 1.33 -16.52
N GLY A 329 -1.44 0.50 -17.44
CA GLY A 329 -1.93 -0.83 -17.07
C GLY A 329 -0.84 -1.77 -16.55
N VAL A 330 0.40 -1.65 -17.05
CA VAL A 330 1.53 -2.42 -16.49
C VAL A 330 1.91 -1.91 -15.10
N LEU A 331 2.03 -0.59 -14.90
CA LEU A 331 2.35 -0.02 -13.59
C LEU A 331 1.27 -0.32 -12.56
N ASP A 332 -0.01 -0.16 -12.91
CA ASP A 332 -1.15 -0.44 -12.05
C ASP A 332 -1.21 -1.93 -11.69
N ALA A 333 -0.95 -2.84 -12.64
CA ALA A 333 -0.91 -4.27 -12.35
C ALA A 333 0.28 -4.66 -11.45
N ILE A 334 1.46 -4.06 -11.64
CA ILE A 334 2.61 -4.28 -10.75
C ILE A 334 2.28 -3.80 -9.33
N SER A 335 1.77 -2.58 -9.21
CA SER A 335 1.36 -1.97 -7.95
C SER A 335 0.26 -2.78 -7.26
N ALA A 336 -0.74 -3.28 -8.01
CA ALA A 336 -1.76 -4.19 -7.50
C ALA A 336 -1.12 -5.41 -6.82
N GLY A 337 -0.17 -6.07 -7.49
CA GLY A 337 0.54 -7.22 -6.95
C GLY A 337 1.29 -6.93 -5.65
N ILE A 338 1.99 -5.79 -5.58
CA ILE A 338 2.68 -5.33 -4.38
C ILE A 338 1.67 -5.15 -3.23
N LEU A 339 0.60 -4.38 -3.46
CA LEU A 339 -0.38 -4.08 -2.41
C LEU A 339 -1.22 -5.31 -2.02
N ILE A 340 -1.48 -6.25 -2.92
CA ILE A 340 -2.13 -7.52 -2.58
C ILE A 340 -1.28 -8.30 -1.59
N TYR A 341 0.02 -8.47 -1.87
CA TYR A 341 0.93 -9.16 -0.95
C TYR A 341 1.00 -8.43 0.40
N THR A 342 1.30 -7.14 0.39
CA THR A 342 1.46 -6.38 1.64
C THR A 342 0.15 -6.30 2.43
N GLY A 343 -0.99 -6.09 1.77
CA GLY A 343 -2.30 -6.02 2.42
C GLY A 343 -2.73 -7.36 3.05
N LEU A 344 -2.62 -8.46 2.30
CA LEU A 344 -3.09 -9.76 2.79
C LEU A 344 -2.10 -10.45 3.73
N VAL A 345 -0.81 -10.42 3.42
CA VAL A 345 0.22 -11.14 4.18
C VAL A 345 0.75 -10.27 5.31
N GLU A 346 1.26 -9.08 5.00
CA GLU A 346 1.99 -8.26 5.98
C GLU A 346 1.10 -7.45 6.92
N MET A 347 -0.14 -7.16 6.52
CA MET A 347 -1.10 -6.44 7.36
C MET A 347 -2.12 -7.40 7.95
N LEU A 348 -2.91 -8.09 7.12
CA LEU A 348 -4.03 -8.91 7.58
C LEU A 348 -3.57 -10.18 8.32
N ALA A 349 -2.83 -11.06 7.66
CA ALA A 349 -2.44 -12.34 8.25
C ALA A 349 -1.50 -12.14 9.45
N ARG A 350 -0.54 -11.23 9.33
CA ARG A 350 0.40 -10.90 10.42
C ARG A 350 -0.31 -10.39 11.68
N ASP A 351 -1.25 -9.45 11.55
CA ASP A 351 -1.91 -8.85 12.71
C ASP A 351 -2.95 -9.78 13.38
N PHE A 352 -3.65 -10.63 12.60
CA PHE A 352 -4.77 -11.43 13.11
C PHE A 352 -4.50 -12.92 13.28
N LEU A 353 -3.74 -13.54 12.37
CA LEU A 353 -3.53 -14.99 12.34
C LEU A 353 -2.21 -15.37 13.01
N PHE A 354 -1.17 -14.58 12.81
CA PHE A 354 0.18 -14.94 13.25
C PHE A 354 0.65 -14.20 14.51
N ASN A 355 -0.15 -13.27 15.04
CA ASN A 355 0.17 -12.54 16.27
C ASN A 355 -0.02 -13.44 17.52
N PRO A 356 1.06 -13.86 18.22
CA PRO A 356 0.98 -14.68 19.42
C PRO A 356 0.35 -13.93 20.60
N ASN A 357 0.53 -12.61 20.63
CA ASN A 357 0.04 -11.69 21.67
C ASN A 357 -1.28 -11.04 21.27
N ARG A 358 -2.04 -11.65 20.35
CA ARG A 358 -3.35 -11.16 19.91
C ARG A 358 -4.25 -10.93 21.12
N THR A 359 -4.88 -9.75 21.15
CA THR A 359 -5.76 -9.37 22.26
C THR A 359 -6.88 -10.38 22.49
N ASP A 360 -7.05 -10.79 23.75
CA ASP A 360 -8.16 -11.64 24.20
C ASP A 360 -9.45 -10.82 24.47
N ASN A 361 -9.36 -9.49 24.43
CA ASN A 361 -10.52 -8.62 24.62
C ASN A 361 -11.42 -8.65 23.37
N LYS A 362 -12.53 -9.39 23.46
CA LYS A 362 -13.53 -9.54 22.39
C LYS A 362 -14.03 -8.21 21.82
N LYS A 363 -14.20 -7.17 22.65
CA LYS A 363 -14.65 -5.84 22.17
C LYS A 363 -13.59 -5.16 21.31
N ARG A 364 -12.32 -5.27 21.71
CA ARG A 364 -11.20 -4.72 20.94
C ARG A 364 -11.02 -5.47 19.63
N LEU A 365 -11.07 -6.79 19.67
CA LEU A 365 -11.00 -7.62 18.45
C LEU A 365 -12.14 -7.29 17.48
N ALA A 366 -13.37 -7.13 18.00
CA ALA A 366 -14.51 -6.72 17.19
C ALA A 366 -14.28 -5.34 16.54
N LEU A 367 -13.74 -4.35 17.28
CA LEU A 367 -13.39 -3.05 16.72
C LEU A 367 -12.35 -3.16 15.60
N MET A 368 -11.32 -3.99 15.78
CA MET A 368 -10.27 -4.21 14.78
C MET A 368 -10.87 -4.80 13.48
N LEU A 369 -11.67 -5.86 13.59
CA LEU A 369 -12.30 -6.51 12.44
C LEU A 369 -13.32 -5.60 11.74
N VAL A 370 -14.19 -4.93 12.51
CA VAL A 370 -15.18 -4.01 11.94
C VAL A 370 -14.50 -2.85 11.21
N SER A 371 -13.43 -2.29 11.79
CA SER A 371 -12.68 -1.20 11.14
C SER A 371 -12.03 -1.67 9.83
N LEU A 372 -11.44 -2.87 9.82
CA LEU A 372 -10.87 -3.48 8.62
C LEU A 372 -11.92 -3.65 7.51
N TYR A 373 -13.04 -4.32 7.79
CA TYR A 373 -14.09 -4.53 6.80
C TYR A 373 -14.74 -3.22 6.35
N LEU A 374 -14.87 -2.24 7.25
CA LEU A 374 -15.35 -0.91 6.90
C LEU A 374 -14.39 -0.21 5.93
N GLY A 375 -13.07 -0.31 6.15
CA GLY A 375 -12.06 0.20 5.24
C GLY A 375 -12.17 -0.42 3.85
N CYS A 376 -12.25 -1.77 3.78
CA CYS A 376 -12.46 -2.47 2.51
C CYS A 376 -13.75 -2.01 1.82
N GLY A 377 -14.85 -1.96 2.56
CA GLY A 377 -16.17 -1.65 2.03
C GLY A 377 -16.29 -0.22 1.50
N ILE A 378 -15.79 0.77 2.27
CA ILE A 378 -15.83 2.17 1.85
C ILE A 378 -14.92 2.38 0.65
N MET A 379 -13.71 1.84 0.66
CA MET A 379 -12.78 2.04 -0.46
C MET A 379 -13.26 1.34 -1.73
N ALA A 380 -13.80 0.12 -1.63
CA ALA A 380 -14.42 -0.54 -2.78
C ALA A 380 -15.65 0.22 -3.30
N LEU A 381 -16.46 0.78 -2.40
CA LEU A 381 -17.63 1.59 -2.77
C LEU A 381 -17.22 2.85 -3.53
N ILE A 382 -16.16 3.53 -3.11
CA ILE A 382 -15.62 4.70 -3.82
C ILE A 382 -15.21 4.35 -5.26
N GLY A 383 -14.73 3.12 -5.49
CA GLY A 383 -14.37 2.59 -6.82
C GLY A 383 -15.50 2.61 -7.84
N ARG A 384 -16.76 2.72 -7.42
CA ARG A 384 -17.88 2.89 -8.36
C ARG A 384 -17.84 4.22 -9.11
N TRP A 385 -17.23 5.25 -8.51
CA TRP A 385 -17.19 6.61 -9.04
C TRP A 385 -15.76 7.09 -9.32
N ALA A 386 -14.77 6.22 -9.09
CA ALA A 386 -13.36 6.53 -9.27
C ALA A 386 -12.88 6.21 -10.68
#